data_AF-A0A963R6Y4-F1
#
_entry.id   AF-A0A963R6Y4-F1
#
_cell.length_a   1.000
_cell.length_b   1.000
_cell.length_c   1.000
_cell.angle_alpha   90.00
_cell.angle_beta   90.00
_cell.angle_gamma   90.00
#
_symmetry.space_group_name_H-M   'P 1'
#
loop_
_entity.id
_entity.type
_entity.pdbx_description
1 polymer ?
#
loop_
_entity_poly.entity_id
_entity_poly.type
_entity_poly.pdbx_seq_one_letter_code
_entity_poly.pdbx_strand_id
1 'polypeptide(L)' 'MSPDKLRYQANQIATFFASQPEAEQIEGVADHINKFWDPRMRAQLLADDREAHSPVVAAAVARLAAA' A
#
# COMPACT_ATOMS: atom_id res chain seq x y z
N MET A 1 12.51 -8.55 3.39
CA MET A 1 12.62 -7.88 2.08
C MET A 1 13.29 -6.54 2.30
N SER A 2 13.97 -5.95 1.31
CA SER A 2 14.46 -4.57 1.48
C SER A 2 13.29 -3.57 1.47
N PRO A 3 13.37 -2.46 2.23
CA PRO A 3 12.33 -1.43 2.24
C PRO A 3 12.02 -0.91 0.83
N ASP A 4 13.04 -0.62 0.03
CA ASP A 4 12.87 -0.11 -1.34
C ASP A 4 12.09 -1.09 -2.24
N LYS A 5 12.33 -2.39 -2.10
CA LYS A 5 11.62 -3.40 -2.89
C LYS A 5 10.16 -3.53 -2.44
N LEU A 6 9.88 -3.33 -1.16
CA LEU A 6 8.52 -3.32 -0.62
C LEU A 6 7.75 -2.09 -1.14
N ARG A 7 8.35 -0.90 -1.07
CA ARG A 7 7.81 0.35 -1.61
C ARG A 7 7.50 0.23 -3.11
N TYR A 8 8.43 -0.30 -3.88
CA TYR A 8 8.27 -0.52 -5.32
C TYR A 8 7.09 -1.45 -5.66
N GLN A 9 6.88 -2.52 -4.89
CA GLN A 9 5.74 -3.41 -5.09
C GLN A 9 4.41 -2.74 -4.71
N ALA A 10 4.36 -2.03 -3.58
CA ALA A 10 3.16 -1.29 -3.19
C ALA A 10 2.76 -0.26 -4.26
N ASN A 11 3.72 0.50 -4.78
CA ASN A 11 3.48 1.51 -5.83
C ASN A 11 3.04 0.87 -7.17
N GLN A 12 3.51 -0.33 -7.50
CA GLN A 12 3.02 -1.07 -8.66
C GLN A 12 1.55 -1.50 -8.50
N ILE A 13 1.16 -1.95 -7.30
CA ILE A 13 -0.25 -2.25 -7.02
C ILE A 13 -1.09 -0.99 -7.21
N ALA A 14 -0.65 0.17 -6.72
CA ALA A 14 -1.35 1.43 -6.97
C ALA A 14 -1.44 1.79 -8.47
N THR A 15 -0.40 1.49 -9.25
CA THR A 15 -0.41 1.71 -10.70
C THR A 15 -1.49 0.87 -11.40
N PHE A 16 -1.74 -0.35 -10.94
CA PHE A 16 -2.83 -1.18 -11.46
C PHE A 16 -4.21 -0.52 -11.29
N PHE A 17 -4.43 0.20 -10.20
CA PHE A 17 -5.70 0.89 -9.93
C PHE A 17 -5.77 2.31 -10.53
N ALA A 18 -4.72 2.80 -11.20
CA ALA A 18 -4.61 4.22 -11.58
C ALA A 18 -5.75 4.77 -12.46
N SER A 19 -6.49 3.91 -13.17
CA SER A 19 -7.65 4.31 -13.99
C SER A 19 -8.95 4.47 -13.18
N GLN A 20 -8.99 4.01 -11.94
CA GLN A 20 -10.18 4.07 -11.08
C GLN A 20 -10.26 5.44 -10.38
N PRO A 21 -11.45 5.84 -9.87
CA PRO A 21 -11.55 6.98 -8.95
C PRO A 21 -10.65 6.81 -7.73
N GLU A 22 -10.05 7.92 -7.24
CA GLU A 22 -9.03 7.87 -6.18
C GLU A 22 -9.45 7.07 -4.94
N ALA A 23 -10.70 7.22 -4.49
CA ALA A 23 -11.23 6.48 -3.36
C ALA A 23 -11.18 4.95 -3.59
N GLU A 24 -11.51 4.50 -4.79
CA GLU A 24 -11.46 3.09 -5.18
C GLU A 24 -10.01 2.60 -5.33
N GLN A 25 -9.07 3.46 -5.72
CA GLN A 25 -7.65 3.11 -5.74
C GLN A 25 -7.14 2.83 -4.32
N ILE A 26 -7.43 3.73 -3.39
CA ILE A 26 -7.00 3.61 -1.99
C ILE A 26 -7.58 2.33 -1.37
N GLU A 27 -8.88 2.08 -1.58
CA GLU A 27 -9.53 0.86 -1.11
C GLU A 27 -8.92 -0.39 -1.75
N GLY A 28 -8.81 -0.42 -3.07
CA GLY A 28 -8.29 -1.56 -3.81
C GLY A 28 -6.85 -1.92 -3.44
N VAL A 29 -5.99 -0.92 -3.23
CA VAL A 29 -4.60 -1.12 -2.77
C VAL A 29 -4.57 -1.69 -1.35
N ALA A 30 -5.34 -1.10 -0.42
CA ALA A 30 -5.40 -1.59 0.96
C ALA A 30 -5.92 -3.03 1.02
N ASP A 31 -6.99 -3.33 0.29
CA ASP A 31 -7.58 -4.67 0.22
C ASP A 31 -6.62 -5.69 -0.36
N HIS A 32 -5.93 -5.35 -1.45
CA HIS A 32 -4.95 -6.23 -2.07
C HIS A 32 -3.81 -6.56 -1.10
N ILE A 33 -3.24 -5.54 -0.45
CA ILE A 33 -2.16 -5.73 0.53
C ILE A 33 -2.66 -6.58 1.70
N ASN A 34 -3.85 -6.29 2.24
CA ASN A 34 -4.39 -7.04 3.38
C ASN A 34 -4.63 -8.52 3.07
N LYS A 35 -5.12 -8.82 1.86
CA LYS A 35 -5.49 -10.18 1.42
C LYS A 35 -4.29 -11.02 0.97
N PHE A 36 -3.30 -10.41 0.30
CA PHE A 36 -2.26 -11.15 -0.41
C PHE A 36 -0.86 -11.02 0.20
N TRP A 37 -0.60 -10.02 1.04
CA TRP A 37 0.71 -9.89 1.66
C TRP A 37 0.79 -10.65 2.97
N ASP A 38 1.93 -11.32 3.18
CA ASP A 38 2.25 -11.96 4.45
C ASP A 38 2.21 -10.93 5.61
N PRO A 39 1.77 -11.33 6.82
CA PRO A 39 1.71 -10.44 7.98
C PRO A 39 3.02 -9.68 8.25
N ARG A 40 4.20 -10.29 8.00
CA ARG A 40 5.50 -9.62 8.19
C ARG A 40 5.73 -8.50 7.17
N MET A 41 5.30 -8.70 5.92
CA MET A 41 5.40 -7.66 4.87
C MET A 41 4.49 -6.48 5.20
N ARG A 42 3.27 -6.76 5.67
CA ARG A 42 2.34 -5.72 6.14
C ARG A 42 2.89 -4.93 7.31
N ALA A 43 3.47 -5.62 8.30
CA ALA A 43 4.10 -4.95 9.44
C ALA A 43 5.27 -4.06 9.01
N GLN A 44 6.09 -4.51 8.05
CA GLN A 44 7.17 -3.68 7.48
C GLN A 44 6.62 -2.45 6.76
N LEU A 45 5.54 -2.59 5.99
CA LEU A 45 4.91 -1.48 5.28
C LEU A 45 4.30 -0.45 6.25
N LEU A 46 3.66 -0.91 7.32
CA LEU A 46 3.07 -0.04 8.35
C LEU A 46 4.11 0.73 9.16
N ALA A 47 5.32 0.17 9.30
CA ALA A 47 6.45 0.79 9.98
C ALA A 47 7.31 1.67 9.06
N ASP A 48 7.04 1.68 7.75
CA ASP A 48 7.81 2.43 6.78
C ASP A 48 7.42 3.92 6.75
N ASP A 49 8.28 4.75 6.18
CA ASP A 49 8.02 6.17 5.98
C ASP A 49 6.93 6.38 4.91
N ARG A 50 5.79 6.93 5.34
CA ARG A 50 4.62 7.20 4.47
C ARG A 50 4.94 8.15 3.33
N GLU A 51 5.83 9.11 3.55
CA GLU A 51 6.25 10.09 2.54
C GLU A 51 7.10 9.44 1.42
N ALA A 52 7.64 8.24 1.65
CA ALA A 52 8.40 7.49 0.65
C ALA A 52 7.53 6.69 -0.32
N HIS A 53 6.21 6.78 -0.19
CA HIS A 53 5.23 6.09 -1.03
C HIS A 53 4.48 7.05 -1.96
N SER A 54 3.77 6.53 -2.97
CA SER A 54 2.80 7.35 -3.69
C SER A 54 1.67 7.80 -2.76
N PRO A 55 0.98 8.92 -3.06
CA PRO A 55 -0.12 9.41 -2.22
C PRO A 55 -1.21 8.35 -1.96
N VAL A 56 -1.56 7.57 -2.99
CA VAL A 56 -2.52 6.47 -2.90
C VAL A 56 -2.05 5.37 -1.93
N VAL A 57 -0.77 4.98 -2.00
CA VAL A 57 -0.23 3.96 -1.09
C VAL A 57 -0.14 4.51 0.33
N ALA A 58 0.29 5.75 0.53
CA ALA A 58 0.34 6.38 1.85
C ALA A 58 -1.05 6.40 2.52
N ALA A 59 -2.10 6.74 1.75
CA ALA A 59 -3.48 6.70 2.20
C ALA A 59 -3.98 5.27 2.47
N ALA A 60 -3.63 4.30 1.61
CA ALA A 60 -3.96 2.89 1.84
C ALA A 60 -3.33 2.34 3.11
N VAL A 61 -2.06 2.67 3.37
CA VAL A 61 -1.35 2.33 4.63
C VAL A 61 -2.02 3.00 5.84
N ALA A 62 -2.61 4.19 5.67
CA ALA A 62 -3.33 4.86 6.77
C ALA A 62 -4.61 4.11 7.11
N ARG A 63 -5.35 3.68 6.09
CA ARG A 63 -6.53 2.83 6.24
C ARG A 63 -6.22 1.50 6.91
N LEU A 64 -5.13 0.83 6.50
CA LEU A 64 -4.70 -0.44 7.09
C LEU A 64 -4.32 -0.33 8.57
N ALA A 65 -3.84 0.83 9.02
CA ALA A 65 -3.51 1.05 10.43
C ALA A 65 -4.73 1.34 11.31
N ALA A 66 -5.86 1.72 10.70
CA ALA A 66 -7.10 2.07 11.38
C ALA A 66 -8.12 0.91 11.43
N ALA A 67 -7.79 -0.24 10.84
CA ALA A 67 -8.60 -1.45 10.79
C ALA A 67 -8.13 -2.48 11.83
#